data_AF-A0A7C6BEK6-F1
#
_entry.id   AF-A0A7C6BEK6-F1
#
_cell.length_a   1.000
_cell.length_b   1.000
_cell.length_c   1.000
_cell.angle_alpha   90.00
_cell.angle_beta   90.00
_cell.angle_gamma   90.00
#
_symmetry.space_group_name_H-M   'P 1'
#
loop_
_entity.id
_entity.type
_entity.pdbx_description
1 polymer ?
#
loop_
_entity_poly.entity_id
_entity_poly.type
_entity_poly.pdbx_seq_one_letter_code
_entity_poly.pdbx_strand_id
1 'polypeptide(L)'
;MRKAETVTLAGGLLERQAHRRADSAALLADPRARVLPMWRGRPLVNGGEDEPVRLALRAVDDPFVTAHVSVWVFLGEALPEDAGEGASRPLFAADISAWQPESI
;
A
#
# COMPACT_ATOMS: atom_id res chain seq x y z
N MET A 1 -14.26 -33.60 -5.50
CA MET A 1 -14.84 -32.23 -5.55
C MET A 1 -14.75 -31.76 -7.00
N ARG A 2 -15.87 -31.39 -7.65
CA ARG A 2 -16.01 -31.37 -9.12
C ARG A 2 -16.40 -29.99 -9.70
N LYS A 3 -16.06 -28.90 -8.98
CA LYS A 3 -16.30 -27.49 -9.38
C LYS A 3 -15.18 -26.54 -8.87
N ALA A 4 -13.92 -26.95 -8.95
CA ALA A 4 -12.78 -26.06 -8.61
C ALA A 4 -12.52 -25.00 -9.69
N GLU A 5 -13.07 -25.21 -10.89
CA GLU A 5 -12.82 -24.44 -12.12
C GLU A 5 -13.79 -23.25 -12.33
N THR A 6 -14.72 -23.01 -11.40
CA THR A 6 -15.64 -21.85 -11.42
C THR A 6 -15.51 -20.98 -10.17
N VAL A 7 -14.41 -21.09 -9.44
CA VAL A 7 -14.10 -20.21 -8.32
C VAL A 7 -12.88 -19.40 -8.73
N THR A 8 -13.11 -18.16 -9.18
CA THR A 8 -12.04 -17.17 -9.21
C THR A 8 -11.73 -16.82 -7.77
N LEU A 9 -10.80 -17.54 -7.16
CA LEU A 9 -10.07 -17.02 -6.02
C LEU A 9 -9.21 -15.91 -6.59
N ALA A 10 -9.59 -14.65 -6.36
CA ALA A 10 -8.69 -13.54 -6.58
C ALA A 10 -7.54 -13.70 -5.56
N GLY A 11 -6.48 -14.41 -5.96
CA GLY A 11 -5.23 -14.43 -5.23
C GLY A 11 -4.76 -13.00 -5.08
N GLY A 12 -4.59 -12.54 -3.84
CA GLY A 12 -4.13 -11.18 -3.59
C GLY A 12 -2.64 -11.05 -3.94
N LEU A 13 -2.25 -9.90 -4.48
CA LEU A 13 -0.86 -9.50 -4.74
C LEU A 13 -0.07 -9.19 -3.43
N LEU A 14 -0.57 -9.69 -2.29
CA LEU A 14 -0.22 -9.23 -0.95
C LEU A 14 -0.40 -10.38 0.04
N GLU A 15 0.67 -10.74 0.74
CA GLU A 15 0.59 -11.62 1.90
C GLU A 15 0.33 -10.77 3.16
N ARG A 16 -0.78 -11.01 3.87
CA ARG A 16 -1.23 -10.10 4.95
C ARG A 16 -0.32 -10.11 6.16
N GLN A 17 0.48 -11.17 6.35
CA GLN A 17 1.46 -11.30 7.45
C GLN A 17 0.87 -10.92 8.83
N ALA A 18 -0.34 -11.39 9.14
CA ALA A 18 -1.10 -10.94 10.30
C ALA A 18 -0.36 -11.10 11.64
N HIS A 19 0.49 -12.13 11.74
CA HIS A 19 1.33 -12.40 12.92
C HIS A 19 2.40 -11.32 13.16
N ARG A 20 2.74 -10.51 12.16
CA ARG A 20 3.77 -9.44 12.24
C ARG A 20 3.20 -8.07 12.57
N ARG A 21 1.89 -7.94 12.81
CA ARG A 21 1.25 -6.66 13.14
C ARG A 21 1.82 -6.01 14.40
N ALA A 22 2.25 -6.82 15.37
CA ALA A 22 2.93 -6.35 16.58
C ALA A 22 4.27 -5.66 16.27
N ASP A 23 4.92 -6.04 15.17
CA ASP A 23 6.22 -5.51 14.72
C ASP A 23 6.06 -4.36 13.71
N SER A 24 4.84 -3.84 13.52
CA SER A 24 4.53 -2.86 12.48
C SER A 24 5.38 -1.59 12.55
N ALA A 25 5.78 -1.15 13.74
CA ALA A 25 6.68 0.00 13.90
C ALA A 25 8.08 -0.27 13.33
N ALA A 26 8.64 -1.47 13.56
CA ALA A 26 9.92 -1.87 13.00
C ALA A 26 9.83 -2.08 11.48
N LEU A 27 8.71 -2.64 11.02
CA LEU A 27 8.42 -2.80 9.59
C LEU A 27 8.28 -1.47 8.85
N LEU A 28 7.69 -0.46 9.49
CA LEU A 28 7.55 0.88 8.93
C LEU A 28 8.91 1.57 8.75
N ALA A 29 9.89 1.24 9.60
CA ALA A 29 11.24 1.75 9.52
C ALA A 29 12.12 1.04 8.47
N ASP A 30 11.64 -0.03 7.79
CA ASP A 30 12.40 -0.68 6.72
C ASP A 30 12.52 0.29 5.51
N PRO A 31 13.74 0.58 5.00
CA PRO A 31 13.93 1.45 3.84
C PRO A 31 13.22 0.99 2.56
N ARG A 32 12.90 -0.30 2.46
CA ARG A 32 12.15 -0.89 1.35
C ARG A 32 10.65 -0.70 1.52
N ALA A 33 10.16 -0.39 2.73
CA ALA A 33 8.75 -0.20 2.97
C ALA A 33 8.17 0.85 2.01
N ARG A 34 6.95 0.62 1.56
CA ARG A 34 6.20 1.53 0.71
C ARG A 34 4.83 1.79 1.30
N VAL A 35 4.31 2.98 1.02
CA VAL A 35 3.03 3.43 1.53
C VAL A 35 2.09 3.82 0.39
N LEU A 36 0.81 3.48 0.54
CA LEU A 36 -0.28 4.00 -0.26
C LEU A 36 -0.96 5.15 0.50
N PRO A 37 -0.79 6.41 0.09
CA PRO A 37 -1.55 7.51 0.66
C PRO A 37 -3.05 7.35 0.36
N MET A 38 -3.87 7.57 1.38
CA MET A 38 -5.33 7.47 1.32
C MET A 38 -5.93 8.81 1.73
N TRP A 39 -6.67 9.46 0.84
CA TRP A 39 -7.38 10.71 1.13
C TRP A 39 -8.89 10.48 1.13
N ARG A 40 -9.50 10.50 2.32
CA ARG A 40 -10.95 10.31 2.51
C ARG A 40 -11.45 9.03 1.83
N GLY A 41 -10.71 7.94 2.01
CA GLY A 41 -11.01 6.63 1.41
C GLY A 41 -10.58 6.46 -0.05
N ARG A 42 -9.99 7.48 -0.69
CA ARG A 42 -9.48 7.39 -2.07
C ARG A 42 -7.98 7.15 -2.08
N PRO A 43 -7.49 6.10 -2.77
CA PRO A 43 -6.07 5.85 -2.91
C PRO A 43 -5.42 6.84 -3.87
N LEU A 44 -4.15 7.17 -3.63
CA LEU A 44 -3.34 7.86 -4.63
C LEU A 44 -3.07 6.91 -5.81
N VAL A 45 -3.30 7.41 -7.02
CA VAL A 45 -3.10 6.67 -8.27
C VAL A 45 -2.29 7.49 -9.27
N ASN A 46 -1.60 6.81 -10.17
CA ASN A 46 -0.97 7.36 -11.36
C ASN A 46 -1.69 6.81 -12.61
N GLY A 47 -1.60 7.51 -13.74
CA GLY A 47 -2.29 7.18 -15.00
C GLY A 47 -3.41 8.16 -15.34
N GLY A 48 -3.98 8.04 -16.55
CA GLY A 48 -4.92 9.02 -17.11
C GLY A 48 -5.77 8.43 -18.26
N GLU A 49 -6.38 9.28 -19.10
CA GLU A 49 -7.32 8.84 -20.15
C GLU A 49 -6.76 7.76 -21.09
N ASP A 50 -5.46 7.81 -21.39
CA ASP A 50 -4.80 6.88 -22.32
C ASP A 50 -3.83 5.89 -21.65
N GLU A 51 -3.68 5.93 -20.32
CA GLU A 51 -2.73 5.08 -19.59
C GLU A 51 -3.41 4.24 -18.51
N PRO A 52 -3.04 2.96 -18.34
CA PRO A 52 -3.60 2.13 -17.28
C PRO A 52 -3.39 2.72 -15.89
N VAL A 53 -4.48 2.91 -15.14
CA VAL A 53 -4.41 3.40 -13.76
C VAL A 53 -3.69 2.40 -12.85
N ARG A 54 -2.79 2.89 -12.00
CA ARG A 54 -2.00 2.10 -11.03
C ARG A 54 -1.96 2.80 -9.68
N LEU A 55 -1.82 2.03 -8.60
CA LEU A 55 -1.55 2.59 -7.28
C LEU A 55 -0.20 3.32 -7.27
N ALA A 56 -0.20 4.55 -6.78
CA ALA A 56 1.00 5.38 -6.68
C ALA A 56 1.63 5.23 -5.30
N LEU A 57 2.32 4.11 -5.09
CA LEU A 57 3.05 3.87 -3.85
C LEU A 57 4.19 4.89 -3.69
N ARG A 58 4.39 5.37 -2.46
CA ARG A 58 5.44 6.31 -2.07
C ARG A 58 6.43 5.65 -1.11
N ALA A 59 7.59 6.27 -0.94
CA ALA A 59 8.46 5.94 0.18
C ALA A 59 7.79 6.36 1.50
N VAL A 60 8.05 5.64 2.59
CA VAL A 60 7.46 5.91 3.91
C VAL A 60 7.90 7.26 4.49
N ASP A 61 9.07 7.74 4.09
CA ASP A 61 9.68 9.02 4.47
C ASP A 61 9.34 10.17 3.50
N ASP A 62 8.40 9.97 2.58
CA ASP A 62 7.92 11.04 1.69
C ASP A 62 7.44 12.25 2.53
N PRO A 63 8.00 13.46 2.33
CA PRO A 63 7.71 14.61 3.17
C PRO A 63 6.22 14.98 3.22
N PHE A 64 5.50 14.77 2.12
CA PHE A 64 4.08 15.07 2.08
C PHE A 64 3.28 14.07 2.92
N VAL A 65 3.62 12.78 2.85
CA VAL A 65 2.98 11.74 3.65
C VAL A 65 3.24 11.97 5.13
N THR A 66 4.51 12.14 5.51
CA THR A 66 4.92 12.33 6.91
C THR A 66 4.34 13.59 7.54
N ALA A 67 4.13 14.66 6.77
CA ALA A 67 3.51 15.90 7.26
C ALA A 67 1.99 15.77 7.53
N HIS A 68 1.30 14.82 6.89
CA HIS A 68 -0.17 14.76 6.91
C HIS A 68 -0.75 13.44 7.42
N VAL A 69 0.07 12.43 7.66
CA VAL A 69 -0.40 11.11 8.12
C VAL A 69 -0.97 11.20 9.53
N SER A 70 -2.22 10.73 9.69
CA SER A 70 -2.87 10.57 10.99
C SER A 70 -2.74 9.13 11.51
N VAL A 71 -2.78 8.16 10.60
CA VAL A 71 -2.79 6.72 10.91
C VAL A 71 -1.99 5.96 9.86
N TRP A 72 -1.11 5.07 10.34
CA TRP A 72 -0.45 4.05 9.54
C TRP A 72 -1.18 2.72 9.68
N VAL A 73 -1.46 2.06 8.55
CA VAL A 73 -2.09 0.73 8.52
C VAL A 73 -1.16 -0.23 7.80
N PHE A 74 -0.65 -1.24 8.52
CA PHE A 74 0.12 -2.31 7.89
C PHE A 74 -0.80 -3.21 7.05
N LEU A 75 -0.52 -3.30 5.75
CA LEU A 75 -1.32 -4.08 4.80
C LEU A 75 -0.80 -5.51 4.68
N GLY A 76 0.51 -5.70 4.86
CA GLY A 76 1.20 -6.97 4.63
C GLY A 76 2.50 -6.75 3.86
N GLU A 77 2.92 -7.76 3.11
CA GLU A 77 4.11 -7.70 2.27
C GLU A 77 3.78 -8.00 0.82
N ALA A 78 4.34 -7.21 -0.09
CA ALA A 78 4.24 -7.46 -1.52
C ALA A 78 4.89 -8.80 -1.86
N LEU A 79 4.29 -9.55 -2.79
CA LEU A 79 4.88 -10.78 -3.29
C LEU A 79 6.21 -10.47 -4.01
N PRO A 80 7.18 -11.41 -4.04
CA PRO A 80 8.51 -11.17 -4.61
C PRO A 80 8.49 -10.71 -6.08
N GLU A 81 7.52 -11.18 -6.85
CA GLU A 81 7.27 -10.78 -8.25
C GLU A 81 6.87 -9.30 -8.40
N ASP A 82 6.21 -8.72 -7.40
CA ASP A 82 5.79 -7.31 -7.36
C ASP A 82 6.78 -6.41 -6.58
N ALA A 83 7.65 -7.01 -5.77
CA ALA A 83 8.56 -6.30 -4.88
C ALA A 83 9.79 -5.71 -5.60
N GLY A 84 10.20 -6.30 -6.73
CA GLY A 84 11.50 -6.04 -7.36
C GLY A 84 12.64 -6.62 -6.53
N GLU A 85 13.54 -7.38 -7.16
CA GLU A 85 14.69 -8.06 -6.52
C GLU A 85 14.37 -8.79 -5.20
N GLY A 86 13.59 -9.87 -5.28
CA GLY A 86 13.67 -11.06 -4.39
C GLY A 86 13.42 -10.90 -2.89
N ALA A 87 13.27 -9.68 -2.36
CA ALA A 87 13.05 -9.42 -0.94
C ALA A 87 11.61 -8.99 -0.69
N SER A 88 11.04 -9.39 0.46
CA SER A 88 9.70 -8.95 0.80
C SER A 88 9.68 -7.46 1.14
N ARG A 89 8.62 -6.79 0.69
CA ARG A 89 8.46 -5.34 0.79
C ARG A 89 7.25 -5.01 1.66
N PRO A 90 7.44 -4.51 2.90
CA PRO A 90 6.32 -4.10 3.74
C PRO A 90 5.49 -3.02 3.05
N LEU A 91 4.17 -3.23 2.99
CA LEU A 91 3.22 -2.28 2.45
C LEU A 91 2.37 -1.70 3.56
N PHE A 92 2.22 -0.38 3.53
CA PHE A 92 1.39 0.38 4.44
C PHE A 92 0.34 1.19 3.66
N ALA A 93 -0.75 1.56 4.31
CA ALA A 93 -1.56 2.71 3.93
C ALA A 93 -1.33 3.83 4.94
N ALA A 94 -1.33 5.08 4.47
CA ALA A 94 -1.30 6.26 5.31
C ALA A 94 -2.57 7.08 5.09
N ASP A 95 -3.34 7.29 6.16
CA ASP A 95 -4.47 8.22 6.10
C ASP A 95 -3.94 9.66 6.11
N ILE A 96 -4.12 10.36 4.99
CA ILE A 96 -3.75 11.78 4.80
C ILE A 96 -4.98 12.68 4.75
N SER A 97 -6.12 12.24 5.28
CA SER A 97 -7.41 12.97 5.21
C SER A 97 -7.40 14.33 5.90
N ALA A 98 -6.41 14.62 6.75
CA ALA A 98 -6.20 15.92 7.37
C ALA A 98 -5.74 17.01 6.38
N TRP A 99 -5.07 16.61 5.29
CA TRP A 99 -4.68 17.55 4.24
C TRP A 99 -5.91 18.15 3.56
N GLN A 100 -5.83 19.47 3.34
CA GLN A 100 -6.81 20.23 2.58
C GLN A 100 -6.09 20.91 1.41
N PRO A 101 -6.64 20.86 0.19
CA PRO A 101 -6.09 21.64 -0.90
C PRO A 101 -6.20 23.13 -0.59
N GLU A 102 -5.23 23.90 -1.06
CA GLU A 102 -5.37 25.35 -1.12
C GLU A 102 -6.64 25.66 -1.92
N SER A 103 -7.41 26.65 -1.47
CA SER A 103 -8.73 26.94 -2.05
C SER A 103 -8.64 27.10 -3.56
N ILE A 104 -9.41 26.28 -4.29
CA ILE A 104 -9.65 26.41 -5.74
C ILE A 104 -10.70 27.47 -5.97
#